data_AF-A0A951XQC9-F1
#
_entry.id   AF-A0A951XQC9-F1
#
_cell.length_a   1.000
_cell.length_b   1.000
_cell.length_c   1.000
_cell.angle_alpha   90.00
_cell.angle_beta   90.00
_cell.angle_gamma   90.00
#
_symmetry.space_group_name_H-M   'P 1'
#
loop_
_entity.id
_entity.type
_entity.pdbx_description
1 polymer ?
#
loop_
_entity_poly.entity_id
_entity_poly.type
_entity_poly.pdbx_seq_one_letter_code
_entity_poly.pdbx_strand_id
1 'polypeptide(L)'
;MQITPQILVSLAQGFNAAFLRGFGSVTPSWQQVAMLVPSTSDAENYGWMKDLPGMREWVGQRVIHNLEATAAQLRNKKYEHTIGVKRDAIDDDKLGIYSTLFAQQGEIVARHPDDLVWGLLPQGFATKGFDGQYFFDADHAGFDRDGKEKSWSNTGGGAGTPWFAMDLSRAFMKPLIFQNRKAAKFVRKTRDDDDTVFMEDTYLFGADARYVAGFGFHQLAYGSKQTLDAAAYEAARLAISGQFRPDGSPLGVKCTHLVVGPSNEAKARTLLEKERLANGEDNIWHGTAELIVSPWLA
;
A
#
# COMPACT_ATOMS: atom_id res chain seq x y z
N MET A 1 7.88 -11.89 -43.50
CA MET A 1 7.61 -10.48 -43.90
C MET A 1 8.97 -9.79 -44.01
N GLN A 2 9.21 -8.84 -44.93
CA GLN A 2 10.47 -8.06 -44.86
C GLN A 2 10.39 -7.08 -43.69
N ILE A 3 11.28 -7.19 -42.70
CA ILE A 3 11.35 -6.21 -41.61
C ILE A 3 11.88 -4.88 -42.14
N THR A 4 11.10 -3.82 -41.92
CA THR A 4 11.47 -2.44 -42.25
C THR A 4 11.31 -1.55 -41.02
N PRO A 5 12.00 -0.40 -40.96
CA PRO A 5 11.83 0.57 -39.88
C PRO A 5 10.36 0.98 -39.67
N GLN A 6 9.59 1.10 -40.75
CA GLN A 6 8.17 1.46 -40.68
C GLN A 6 7.33 0.36 -40.02
N ILE A 7 7.59 -0.91 -40.35
CA ILE A 7 6.92 -2.06 -39.72
C ILE A 7 7.22 -2.11 -38.22
N LEU A 8 8.48 -1.88 -37.82
CA LEU A 8 8.88 -1.88 -36.41
C LEU A 8 8.24 -0.73 -35.61
N VAL A 9 8.02 0.43 -36.23
CA VAL A 9 7.26 1.53 -35.61
C VAL A 9 5.80 1.14 -35.40
N SER A 10 5.13 0.62 -36.44
CA SER A 10 3.73 0.17 -36.34
C SER A 10 3.55 -0.95 -35.32
N LEU A 11 4.49 -1.90 -35.29
CA LEU A 11 4.53 -2.99 -34.32
C LEU A 11 4.63 -2.46 -32.89
N ALA A 12 5.57 -1.55 -32.64
CA ALA A 12 5.74 -0.93 -31.34
C ALA A 12 4.50 -0.16 -30.87
N GLN A 13 3.81 0.51 -31.79
CA GLN A 13 2.54 1.17 -31.49
C GLN A 13 1.45 0.16 -31.12
N GLY A 14 1.36 -0.95 -31.86
CA GLY A 14 0.44 -2.05 -31.55
C GLY A 14 0.70 -2.69 -30.18
N PHE A 15 1.97 -2.95 -29.86
CA PHE A 15 2.38 -3.48 -28.55
C PHE A 15 2.12 -2.48 -27.42
N ASN A 16 2.42 -1.19 -27.62
CA ASN A 16 2.07 -0.16 -26.64
C ASN A 16 0.54 -0.06 -26.44
N ALA A 17 -0.25 -0.16 -27.51
CA ALA A 17 -1.70 -0.19 -27.40
C ALA A 17 -2.19 -1.41 -26.62
N ALA A 18 -1.58 -2.59 -26.85
CA ALA A 18 -1.88 -3.79 -26.08
C ALA A 18 -1.50 -3.65 -24.60
N PHE A 19 -0.31 -3.12 -24.33
CA PHE A 19 0.14 -2.76 -22.98
C PHE A 19 -0.85 -1.84 -22.29
N LEU A 20 -1.27 -0.74 -22.93
CA LEU A 20 -2.23 0.19 -22.34
C LEU A 20 -3.61 -0.43 -22.08
N ARG A 21 -4.07 -1.35 -22.95
CA ARG A 21 -5.31 -2.11 -22.71
C ARG A 21 -5.19 -2.96 -21.44
N GLY A 22 -4.10 -3.72 -21.30
CA GLY A 22 -3.87 -4.54 -20.12
C GLY A 22 -3.65 -3.71 -18.86
N PHE A 23 -2.89 -2.63 -18.96
CA PHE A 23 -2.65 -1.69 -17.86
C PHE A 23 -3.96 -1.06 -17.36
N GLY A 24 -4.86 -0.69 -18.26
CA GLY A 24 -6.19 -0.17 -17.92
C GLY A 24 -7.22 -1.24 -17.53
N SER A 25 -6.90 -2.53 -17.64
CA SER A 25 -7.83 -3.62 -17.30
C SER A 25 -7.92 -3.88 -15.80
N VAL A 26 -6.97 -3.35 -15.03
CA VAL A 26 -6.92 -3.48 -13.57
C VAL A 26 -7.08 -2.11 -12.96
N THR A 27 -7.93 -2.02 -11.93
CA THR A 27 -7.96 -0.88 -11.02
C THR A 27 -7.22 -1.30 -9.75
N PRO A 28 -6.01 -0.77 -9.49
CA PRO A 28 -5.31 -1.06 -8.25
C PRO A 28 -6.11 -0.61 -7.03
N SER A 29 -5.98 -1.34 -5.93
CA SER A 29 -6.75 -1.12 -4.70
C SER A 29 -5.94 -0.52 -3.56
N TRP A 30 -4.63 -0.33 -3.72
CA TRP A 30 -3.73 0.20 -2.69
C TRP A 30 -4.21 1.54 -2.11
N GLN A 31 -4.91 2.36 -2.88
CA GLN A 31 -5.45 3.65 -2.44
C GLN A 31 -6.45 3.50 -1.29
N GLN A 32 -7.05 2.32 -1.11
CA GLN A 32 -7.93 2.03 0.01
C GLN A 32 -7.16 2.19 1.34
N VAL A 33 -5.93 1.68 1.41
CA VAL A 33 -5.14 1.60 2.66
C VAL A 33 -3.92 2.53 2.73
N ALA A 34 -3.46 3.06 1.60
CA ALA A 34 -2.29 3.94 1.53
C ALA A 34 -2.61 5.32 0.98
N MET A 35 -1.87 6.33 1.46
CA MET A 35 -1.91 7.68 0.91
C MET A 35 -0.88 7.85 -0.22
N LEU A 36 -1.25 8.61 -1.25
CA LEU A 36 -0.35 8.95 -2.35
C LEU A 36 0.54 10.14 -1.96
N VAL A 37 1.85 9.97 -2.08
CA VAL A 37 2.82 11.05 -1.88
C VAL A 37 3.60 11.27 -3.19
N PRO A 38 3.39 12.38 -3.90
CA PRO A 38 4.22 12.73 -5.05
C PRO A 38 5.68 12.95 -4.61
N SER A 39 6.63 12.47 -5.41
CA SER A 39 8.05 12.63 -5.13
C SER A 39 8.82 13.22 -6.30
N THR A 40 9.69 14.18 -6.01
CA THR A 40 10.60 14.80 -6.98
C THR A 40 12.06 14.58 -6.63
N SER A 41 12.35 14.03 -5.45
CA SER A 41 13.70 13.74 -4.92
C SER A 41 14.00 12.23 -4.85
N ASP A 42 15.24 11.83 -4.60
CA ASP A 42 15.57 10.40 -4.53
C ASP A 42 15.03 9.73 -3.27
N ALA A 43 14.81 10.50 -2.20
CA ALA A 43 14.11 10.10 -0.99
C ALA A 43 13.32 11.28 -0.38
N GLU A 44 12.07 11.05 0.03
CA GLU A 44 11.28 12.06 0.75
C GLU A 44 11.45 11.88 2.27
N ASN A 45 11.41 12.99 3.01
CA ASN A 45 11.51 13.02 4.47
C ASN A 45 10.11 13.16 5.11
N TYR A 46 9.82 12.28 6.06
CA TYR A 46 8.55 12.17 6.76
C TYR A 46 8.60 12.58 8.23
N GLY A 47 9.61 13.38 8.63
CA GLY A 47 9.75 13.90 10.00
C GLY A 47 8.54 14.69 10.53
N TRP A 48 7.61 15.10 9.66
CA TRP A 48 6.34 15.75 10.02
C TRP A 48 5.30 14.79 10.64
N MET A 49 5.53 13.48 10.63
CA MET A 49 4.58 12.47 11.14
C MET A 49 4.55 12.33 12.67
N LYS A 50 5.22 13.23 13.42
CA LYS A 50 5.15 13.25 14.89
C LYS A 50 3.80 13.78 15.36
N ASP A 51 3.32 13.27 16.48
CA ASP A 51 2.08 13.74 17.09
C ASP A 51 2.16 15.24 17.44
N LEU A 52 1.17 15.99 16.95
CA LEU A 52 0.99 17.40 17.27
C LEU A 52 0.03 17.53 18.46
N PRO A 53 0.28 18.47 19.40
CA PRO A 53 -0.68 18.78 20.45
C PRO A 53 -1.95 19.39 19.86
N GLY A 54 -3.04 19.32 20.61
CA GLY A 54 -4.33 19.90 20.25
C GLY A 54 -4.36 21.43 20.34
N MET A 55 -5.52 21.99 20.00
CA MET A 55 -5.76 23.42 20.14
C MET A 55 -5.90 23.77 21.62
N ARG A 56 -5.23 24.84 22.05
CA ARG A 56 -5.39 25.43 23.38
C ARG A 56 -6.09 26.78 23.30
N GLU A 57 -6.74 27.18 24.39
CA GLU A 57 -7.25 28.54 24.54
C GLU A 57 -6.09 29.55 24.45
N TRP A 58 -6.33 30.68 23.80
CA TRP A 58 -5.33 31.73 23.66
C TRP A 58 -5.22 32.53 24.96
N VAL A 59 -4.41 32.02 25.89
CA VAL A 59 -4.05 32.71 27.12
C VAL A 59 -2.53 32.94 27.13
N GLY A 60 -2.13 34.21 27.22
CA GLY A 60 -0.72 34.62 27.19
C GLY A 60 -0.08 34.61 25.79
N GLN A 61 1.24 34.43 25.73
CA GLN A 61 2.00 34.37 24.48
C GLN A 61 1.75 33.05 23.74
N ARG A 62 1.99 33.04 22.41
CA ARG A 62 1.95 31.83 21.60
C ARG A 62 3.00 30.82 22.10
N VAL A 63 2.58 29.58 22.30
CA VAL A 63 3.49 28.44 22.45
C VAL A 63 3.79 27.94 21.05
N ILE A 64 5.08 27.88 20.70
CA ILE A 64 5.56 27.44 19.39
C ILE A 64 5.99 25.98 19.52
N HIS A 65 5.33 25.10 18.75
CA HIS A 65 5.72 23.70 18.65
C HIS A 65 6.65 23.55 17.44
N ASN A 66 7.93 23.33 17.71
CA ASN A 66 8.92 23.10 16.65
C ASN A 66 8.74 21.70 16.07
N LEU A 67 8.75 21.60 14.74
CA LEU A 67 8.79 20.32 14.04
C LEU A 67 10.21 19.75 14.16
N GLU A 68 10.37 18.68 14.92
CA GLU A 68 11.63 17.94 14.99
C GLU A 68 11.71 16.96 13.83
N ALA A 69 12.76 17.06 13.00
CA ALA A 69 12.98 16.15 11.88
C ALA A 69 13.75 14.91 12.35
N THR A 70 13.03 13.85 12.73
CA THR A 70 13.65 12.51 12.77
C THR A 70 13.95 12.07 11.34
N ALA A 71 15.04 11.32 11.12
CA ALA A 71 15.41 10.78 9.81
C ALA A 71 14.46 9.64 9.38
N ALA A 72 13.22 9.99 9.05
CA ALA A 72 12.21 9.09 8.50
C ALA A 72 12.22 9.25 6.96
N GLN A 73 13.08 8.51 6.26
CA GLN A 73 13.21 8.64 4.80
C GLN A 73 12.71 7.41 4.06
N LEU A 74 11.91 7.61 3.01
CA LEU A 74 11.60 6.56 2.03
C LEU A 74 12.33 6.83 0.72
N ARG A 75 13.30 5.96 0.40
CA ARG A 75 14.07 6.05 -0.83
C ARG A 75 13.30 5.40 -1.98
N ASN A 76 13.13 6.16 -3.07
CA ASN A 76 12.51 5.65 -4.29
C ASN A 76 13.31 4.50 -4.89
N LYS A 77 12.62 3.41 -5.24
CA LYS A 77 13.21 2.25 -5.93
C LYS A 77 12.89 2.29 -7.43
N LYS A 78 13.78 1.75 -8.24
CA LYS A 78 13.56 1.58 -9.69
C LYS A 78 13.00 0.18 -9.93
N TYR A 79 11.99 0.10 -10.79
CA TYR A 79 11.40 -1.15 -11.24
C TYR A 79 11.35 -1.17 -12.76
N GLU A 80 11.49 -2.36 -13.33
CA GLU A 80 11.35 -2.59 -14.76
C GLU A 80 10.71 -3.95 -15.02
N HIS A 81 10.08 -4.08 -16.18
CA HIS A 81 9.67 -5.36 -16.74
C HIS A 81 9.91 -5.33 -18.24
N THR A 82 10.85 -6.13 -18.74
CA THR A 82 11.27 -6.11 -20.15
C THR A 82 11.00 -7.43 -20.85
N ILE A 83 10.42 -7.37 -22.05
CA ILE A 83 10.14 -8.50 -22.94
C ILE A 83 11.02 -8.36 -24.19
N GLY A 84 11.77 -9.40 -24.50
CA GLY A 84 12.48 -9.55 -25.77
C GLY A 84 11.62 -10.26 -26.81
N VAL A 85 11.60 -9.73 -28.02
CA VAL A 85 10.93 -10.31 -29.19
C VAL A 85 11.99 -10.61 -30.24
N LYS A 86 12.18 -11.90 -30.55
CA LYS A 86 13.12 -12.33 -31.59
C LYS A 86 12.71 -11.79 -32.95
N ARG A 87 13.69 -11.42 -33.77
CA ARG A 87 13.47 -10.94 -35.13
C ARG A 87 12.72 -11.96 -35.98
N ASP A 88 13.14 -13.22 -35.94
CA ASP A 88 12.47 -14.34 -36.62
C ASP A 88 10.97 -14.43 -36.30
N ALA A 89 10.56 -14.09 -35.07
CA ALA A 89 9.16 -14.16 -34.69
C ALA A 89 8.30 -13.07 -35.34
N ILE A 90 8.91 -11.94 -35.71
CA ILE A 90 8.29 -10.88 -36.50
C ILE A 90 8.31 -11.25 -37.99
N ASP A 91 9.41 -11.82 -38.48
CA ASP A 91 9.51 -12.30 -39.85
C ASP A 91 8.45 -13.37 -40.17
N ASP A 92 8.18 -14.25 -39.21
CA ASP A 92 7.16 -15.32 -39.28
C ASP A 92 5.71 -14.84 -39.06
N ASP A 93 5.46 -13.54 -38.85
CA ASP A 93 4.13 -12.95 -38.58
C ASP A 93 3.37 -13.58 -37.38
N LYS A 94 4.09 -13.99 -36.34
CA LYS A 94 3.51 -14.58 -35.11
C LYS A 94 2.97 -13.54 -34.12
N LEU A 95 2.46 -12.42 -34.63
CA LEU A 95 2.22 -11.19 -33.84
C LEU A 95 1.01 -11.27 -32.90
N GLY A 96 0.05 -12.15 -33.18
CA GLY A 96 -1.15 -12.33 -32.36
C GLY A 96 -0.83 -12.74 -30.91
N ILE A 97 0.16 -13.61 -30.72
CA ILE A 97 0.58 -14.08 -29.38
C ILE A 97 1.24 -12.95 -28.59
N TYR A 98 2.04 -12.11 -29.25
CA TYR A 98 2.73 -11.00 -28.59
C TYR A 98 1.76 -9.91 -28.12
N SER A 99 0.68 -9.65 -28.85
CA SER A 99 -0.37 -8.72 -28.38
C SER A 99 -0.94 -9.13 -27.02
N THR A 100 -1.19 -10.43 -26.79
CA THR A 100 -1.65 -10.93 -25.49
C THR A 100 -0.55 -10.80 -24.42
N LEU A 101 0.71 -11.08 -24.75
CA LEU A 101 1.83 -10.92 -23.81
C LEU A 101 2.02 -9.46 -23.37
N PHE A 102 1.90 -8.50 -24.28
CA PHE A 102 2.00 -7.09 -23.94
C PHE A 102 0.81 -6.60 -23.12
N ALA A 103 -0.39 -7.12 -23.36
CA ALA A 103 -1.52 -6.88 -22.45
C ALA A 103 -1.24 -7.43 -21.05
N GLN A 104 -0.73 -8.66 -20.93
CA GLN A 104 -0.34 -9.21 -19.62
C GLN A 104 0.76 -8.39 -18.94
N GLN A 105 1.76 -7.90 -19.68
CA GLN A 105 2.77 -6.98 -19.15
C GLN A 105 2.13 -5.72 -18.57
N GLY A 106 1.17 -5.13 -19.30
CA GLY A 106 0.39 -3.99 -18.82
C GLY A 106 -0.31 -4.28 -17.50
N GLU A 107 -0.97 -5.43 -17.40
CA GLU A 107 -1.67 -5.89 -16.20
C GLU A 107 -0.71 -6.05 -15.00
N ILE A 108 0.43 -6.73 -15.20
CA ILE A 108 1.47 -6.93 -14.17
C ILE A 108 1.98 -5.58 -13.66
N VAL A 109 2.30 -4.67 -14.58
CA VAL A 109 2.85 -3.34 -14.24
C VAL A 109 1.81 -2.48 -13.53
N ALA A 110 0.53 -2.60 -13.89
CA ALA A 110 -0.57 -1.91 -13.21
C ALA A 110 -0.79 -2.44 -11.79
N ARG A 111 -0.63 -3.74 -11.56
CA ARG A 111 -0.81 -4.38 -10.24
C ARG A 111 0.32 -4.12 -9.26
N HIS A 112 1.54 -3.96 -9.73
CA HIS A 112 2.72 -3.87 -8.85
C HIS A 112 2.62 -2.87 -7.66
N PRO A 113 1.96 -1.71 -7.75
CA PRO A 113 1.66 -0.88 -6.57
C PRO A 113 0.86 -1.58 -5.46
N ASP A 114 -0.08 -2.45 -5.82
CA ASP A 114 -0.83 -3.28 -4.88
C ASP A 114 0.09 -4.27 -4.16
N ASP A 115 0.94 -4.99 -4.89
CA ASP A 115 1.93 -5.92 -4.31
C ASP A 115 2.78 -5.23 -3.25
N LEU A 116 3.26 -4.02 -3.58
CA LEU A 116 4.12 -3.24 -2.68
C LEU A 116 3.36 -2.75 -1.45
N VAL A 117 2.14 -2.22 -1.61
CA VAL A 117 1.39 -1.63 -0.50
C VAL A 117 0.77 -2.69 0.39
N TRP A 118 0.03 -3.64 -0.19
CA TRP A 118 -0.61 -4.69 0.60
C TRP A 118 0.41 -5.61 1.27
N GLY A 119 1.55 -5.85 0.61
CA GLY A 119 2.66 -6.62 1.17
C GLY A 119 3.27 -6.02 2.44
N LEU A 120 3.09 -4.72 2.71
CA LEU A 120 3.60 -4.09 3.94
C LEU A 120 2.87 -4.55 5.20
N LEU A 121 1.56 -4.81 5.12
CA LEU A 121 0.76 -5.15 6.30
C LEU A 121 1.29 -6.39 7.03
N PRO A 122 1.46 -7.56 6.40
CA PRO A 122 2.04 -8.72 7.08
C PRO A 122 3.50 -8.50 7.49
N GLN A 123 4.24 -7.63 6.80
CA GLN A 123 5.63 -7.27 7.16
C GLN A 123 5.72 -6.32 8.35
N GLY A 124 4.63 -5.63 8.72
CA GLY A 124 4.61 -4.63 9.79
C GLY A 124 4.96 -5.20 11.18
N PHE A 125 4.78 -6.51 11.38
CA PHE A 125 5.18 -7.20 12.62
C PHE A 125 6.70 -7.42 12.73
N ALA A 126 7.47 -7.17 11.67
CA ALA A 126 8.91 -7.44 11.62
C ALA A 126 9.74 -6.31 11.00
N THR A 127 9.08 -5.26 10.49
CA THR A 127 9.74 -4.10 9.89
C THR A 127 9.42 -2.86 10.70
N LYS A 128 10.46 -2.06 10.96
CA LYS A 128 10.35 -0.87 11.79
C LYS A 128 9.63 0.27 11.07
N GLY A 129 8.79 0.98 11.82
CA GLY A 129 8.18 2.25 11.43
C GLY A 129 9.14 3.43 11.64
N PHE A 130 8.60 4.63 11.51
CA PHE A 130 9.37 5.87 11.65
C PHE A 130 9.76 6.24 13.08
N ASP A 131 9.12 5.62 14.08
CA ASP A 131 9.44 5.77 15.50
C ASP A 131 10.53 4.79 15.98
N GLY A 132 10.98 3.88 15.11
CA GLY A 132 12.03 2.90 15.42
C GLY A 132 11.54 1.60 16.06
N GLN A 133 10.24 1.47 16.33
CA GLN A 133 9.56 0.24 16.75
C GLN A 133 9.06 -0.54 15.53
N TYR A 134 8.70 -1.82 15.66
CA TYR A 134 7.99 -2.50 14.58
C TYR A 134 6.68 -1.77 14.27
N PHE A 135 6.18 -1.81 13.04
CA PHE A 135 4.95 -1.08 12.71
C PHE A 135 3.73 -1.61 13.48
N PHE A 136 3.73 -2.92 13.79
CA PHE A 136 2.82 -3.54 14.73
C PHE A 136 3.60 -4.03 15.95
N ASP A 137 3.58 -3.25 17.02
CA ASP A 137 4.42 -3.43 18.21
C ASP A 137 3.62 -3.18 19.49
N ALA A 138 4.12 -3.70 20.60
CA ALA A 138 3.55 -3.51 21.92
C ALA A 138 4.06 -2.22 22.60
N ASP A 139 5.15 -1.64 22.08
CA ASP A 139 5.97 -0.65 22.78
C ASP A 139 6.10 0.70 22.04
N HIS A 140 5.05 1.14 21.34
CA HIS A 140 5.02 2.49 20.79
C HIS A 140 4.92 3.54 21.89
N ALA A 141 5.48 4.73 21.66
CA ALA A 141 5.28 5.86 22.57
C ALA A 141 3.86 6.42 22.41
N GLY A 142 3.12 6.54 23.50
CA GLY A 142 1.80 7.18 23.56
C GLY A 142 1.64 8.02 24.82
N PHE A 143 0.46 8.61 25.01
CA PHE A 143 0.17 9.47 26.17
C PHE A 143 -1.09 9.01 26.90
N ASP A 144 -1.17 9.31 28.19
CA ASP A 144 -2.41 9.22 28.95
C ASP A 144 -3.18 10.56 28.98
N ARG A 145 -4.30 10.58 29.71
CA ARG A 145 -5.17 11.76 29.81
C ARG A 145 -4.51 12.95 30.53
N ASP A 146 -3.47 12.70 31.33
CA ASP A 146 -2.71 13.73 32.01
C ASP A 146 -1.53 14.23 31.16
N GLY A 147 -1.41 13.74 29.92
CA GLY A 147 -0.32 14.07 29.00
C GLY A 147 1.00 13.37 29.35
N LYS A 148 0.96 12.37 30.23
CA LYS A 148 2.16 11.61 30.61
C LYS A 148 2.43 10.52 29.58
N GLU A 149 3.69 10.42 29.16
CA GLU A 149 4.14 9.40 28.22
C GLU A 149 4.01 7.98 28.83
N LYS A 150 3.55 7.04 28.01
CA LYS A 150 3.36 5.63 28.33
C LYS A 150 3.62 4.76 27.09
N SER A 151 3.98 3.50 27.31
CA SER A 151 3.96 2.50 26.25
C SER A 151 2.51 2.24 25.77
N TRP A 152 2.33 2.16 24.46
CA TRP A 152 1.09 1.89 23.76
C TRP A 152 1.28 0.73 22.77
N SER A 153 0.33 -0.20 22.79
CA SER A 153 0.34 -1.36 21.89
C SER A 153 -0.67 -1.19 20.78
N ASN A 154 -0.22 -1.41 19.54
CA ASN A 154 -1.08 -1.54 18.37
C ASN A 154 -1.07 -2.97 17.80
N THR A 155 -0.69 -3.95 18.62
CA THR A 155 -0.69 -5.35 18.20
C THR A 155 -1.42 -6.27 19.17
N GLY A 156 -2.11 -7.26 18.59
CA GLY A 156 -2.68 -8.38 19.35
C GLY A 156 -1.69 -9.54 19.53
N GLY A 157 -0.54 -9.50 18.86
CA GLY A 157 0.35 -10.66 18.78
C GLY A 157 -0.35 -11.88 18.16
N GLY A 158 0.00 -13.08 18.60
CA GLY A 158 -0.51 -14.35 18.06
C GLY A 158 0.33 -14.89 16.90
N ALA A 159 -0.10 -16.03 16.34
CA ALA A 159 0.65 -16.77 15.33
C ALA A 159 -0.19 -17.24 14.12
N GLY A 160 -1.48 -16.91 14.07
CA GLY A 160 -2.37 -17.24 12.96
C GLY A 160 -2.26 -16.27 11.78
N THR A 161 -3.20 -16.42 10.82
CA THR A 161 -3.33 -15.48 9.71
C THR A 161 -3.65 -14.08 10.23
N PRO A 162 -2.89 -13.05 9.82
CA PRO A 162 -3.13 -11.70 10.30
C PRO A 162 -4.47 -11.13 9.82
N TRP A 163 -4.99 -10.21 10.62
CA TRP A 163 -6.08 -9.29 10.29
C TRP A 163 -5.75 -7.93 10.92
N PHE A 164 -6.35 -6.87 10.36
CA PHE A 164 -5.99 -5.52 10.72
C PHE A 164 -7.22 -4.64 10.92
N ALA A 165 -7.27 -3.92 12.05
CA ALA A 165 -8.24 -2.86 12.28
C ALA A 165 -7.60 -1.51 11.94
N MET A 166 -8.26 -0.67 11.15
CA MET A 166 -7.67 0.57 10.65
C MET A 166 -8.63 1.76 10.70
N ASP A 167 -8.04 2.94 10.88
CA ASP A 167 -8.68 4.20 10.57
C ASP A 167 -8.25 4.70 9.19
N LEU A 168 -9.13 4.54 8.19
CA LEU A 168 -8.92 5.01 6.82
C LEU A 168 -9.85 6.18 6.47
N SER A 169 -10.47 6.81 7.48
CA SER A 169 -11.42 7.92 7.28
C SER A 169 -10.75 9.24 6.87
N ARG A 170 -9.43 9.35 7.05
CA ARG A 170 -8.65 10.56 6.80
C ARG A 170 -7.96 10.47 5.43
N ALA A 171 -8.17 11.47 4.57
CA ALA A 171 -7.60 11.47 3.23
C ALA A 171 -6.09 11.75 3.19
N PHE A 172 -5.56 12.51 4.17
CA PHE A 172 -4.17 12.99 4.20
C PHE A 172 -3.28 12.25 5.21
N MET A 173 -3.84 11.34 6.02
CA MET A 173 -3.09 10.49 6.95
C MET A 173 -3.61 9.07 6.81
N LYS A 174 -2.75 8.17 6.38
CA LYS A 174 -3.06 6.74 6.29
C LYS A 174 -1.95 5.92 6.96
N PRO A 175 -2.25 4.66 7.36
CA PRO A 175 -1.26 3.77 7.93
C PRO A 175 -0.10 3.45 6.97
N LEU A 176 -0.36 3.51 5.65
CA LEU A 176 0.61 3.18 4.61
C LEU A 176 0.81 4.35 3.65
N ILE A 177 1.94 4.33 2.96
CA ILE A 177 2.39 5.35 2.01
C ILE A 177 2.70 4.68 0.69
N PHE A 178 2.20 5.26 -0.40
CA PHE A 178 2.73 5.02 -1.74
C PHE A 178 3.37 6.30 -2.27
N GLN A 179 4.69 6.30 -2.31
CA GLN A 179 5.49 7.42 -2.80
C GLN A 179 5.76 7.24 -4.30
N ASN A 180 5.17 8.10 -5.13
CA ASN A 180 5.28 7.99 -6.58
C ASN A 180 6.18 9.09 -7.16
N ARG A 181 7.32 8.69 -7.74
CA ARG A 181 8.25 9.61 -8.41
C ARG A 181 8.12 9.59 -9.93
N LYS A 182 7.98 8.40 -10.52
CA LYS A 182 7.82 8.19 -11.96
C LYS A 182 6.81 7.06 -12.14
N ALA A 183 5.64 7.42 -12.64
CA ALA A 183 4.65 6.46 -13.09
C ALA A 183 5.24 5.54 -14.17
N ALA A 184 4.69 4.32 -14.27
CA ALA A 184 5.14 3.35 -15.25
C ALA A 184 5.04 3.91 -16.67
N LYS A 185 6.11 3.71 -17.45
CA LYS A 185 6.19 4.15 -18.84
C LYS A 185 6.65 3.00 -19.73
N PHE A 186 5.92 2.76 -20.81
CA PHE A 186 6.36 1.84 -21.86
C PHE A 186 7.53 2.44 -22.65
N VAL A 187 8.57 1.64 -22.85
CA VAL A 187 9.83 1.99 -23.53
C VAL A 187 10.21 0.87 -24.50
N ARG A 188 11.04 1.19 -25.50
CA ARG A 188 11.45 0.21 -26.51
C ARG A 188 12.87 0.45 -27.00
N LYS A 189 13.51 -0.60 -27.49
CA LYS A 189 14.79 -0.59 -28.19
C LYS A 189 14.64 -1.52 -29.40
N THR A 190 14.35 -0.92 -30.57
CA THR A 190 13.90 -1.64 -31.77
C THR A 190 14.61 -1.22 -33.06
N ARG A 191 15.75 -0.54 -32.96
CA ARG A 191 16.53 -0.14 -34.13
C ARG A 191 17.42 -1.30 -34.54
N ASP A 192 17.66 -1.47 -35.83
CA ASP A 192 18.49 -2.58 -36.32
C ASP A 192 19.97 -2.45 -35.90
N ASP A 193 20.41 -1.24 -35.54
CA ASP A 193 21.75 -0.93 -35.01
C ASP A 193 21.83 -0.99 -33.47
N ASP A 194 20.76 -1.41 -32.79
CA ASP A 194 20.79 -1.63 -31.34
C ASP A 194 21.62 -2.88 -31.01
N ASP A 195 22.49 -2.79 -29.99
CA ASP A 195 23.38 -3.91 -29.61
C ASP A 195 22.65 -5.24 -29.41
N THR A 196 21.44 -5.22 -28.84
CA THR A 196 20.65 -6.44 -28.58
C THR A 196 20.08 -7.04 -29.87
N VAL A 197 19.84 -6.20 -30.88
CA VAL A 197 19.43 -6.67 -32.21
C VAL A 197 20.63 -7.23 -32.95
N PHE A 198 21.78 -6.52 -32.90
CA PHE A 198 22.99 -6.97 -33.58
C PHE A 198 23.59 -8.25 -32.96
N MET A 199 23.66 -8.31 -31.62
CA MET A 199 24.32 -9.41 -30.91
C MET A 199 23.39 -10.58 -30.64
N GLU A 200 22.09 -10.34 -30.43
CA GLU A 200 21.13 -11.35 -29.94
C GLU A 200 19.89 -11.50 -30.83
N ASP A 201 19.83 -10.81 -31.97
CA ASP A 201 18.71 -10.84 -32.91
C ASP A 201 17.34 -10.58 -32.25
N THR A 202 17.33 -9.68 -31.25
CA THR A 202 16.19 -9.46 -30.36
C THR A 202 15.86 -7.98 -30.18
N TYR A 203 14.59 -7.63 -30.44
CA TYR A 203 14.01 -6.32 -30.15
C TYR A 203 13.46 -6.28 -28.71
N LEU A 204 13.69 -5.18 -27.99
CA LEU A 204 13.28 -5.06 -26.59
C LEU A 204 12.11 -4.10 -26.40
N PHE A 205 11.17 -4.50 -25.54
CA PHE A 205 10.00 -3.73 -25.15
C PHE A 205 9.83 -3.82 -23.64
N GLY A 206 9.99 -2.70 -22.95
CA GLY A 206 9.98 -2.64 -21.50
C GLY A 206 8.94 -1.70 -20.94
N ALA A 207 8.71 -1.82 -19.65
CA ALA A 207 8.07 -0.79 -18.84
C ALA A 207 9.00 -0.43 -17.70
N ASP A 208 9.21 0.86 -17.44
CA ASP A 208 10.05 1.32 -16.35
C ASP A 208 9.31 2.29 -15.43
N ALA A 209 9.56 2.18 -14.13
CA ALA A 209 8.91 2.99 -13.11
C ALA A 209 9.83 3.33 -11.93
N ARG A 210 9.47 4.35 -11.16
CA ARG A 210 10.20 4.73 -9.94
C ARG A 210 9.23 5.16 -8.85
N TYR A 211 9.10 4.33 -7.83
CA TYR A 211 8.23 4.57 -6.68
C TYR A 211 8.65 3.67 -5.51
N VAL A 212 8.02 3.84 -4.36
CA VAL A 212 8.23 2.98 -3.19
C VAL A 212 6.97 2.99 -2.32
N ALA A 213 6.68 1.88 -1.66
CA ALA A 213 5.69 1.83 -0.60
C ALA A 213 6.40 1.75 0.76
N GLY A 214 5.81 2.36 1.80
CA GLY A 214 6.33 2.30 3.15
C GLY A 214 5.25 2.52 4.22
N PHE A 215 5.65 2.39 5.48
CA PHE A 215 4.78 2.64 6.62
C PHE A 215 4.58 4.14 6.83
N GLY A 216 3.38 4.52 7.26
CA GLY A 216 2.99 5.86 7.67
C GLY A 216 2.61 5.90 9.14
N PHE A 217 1.38 6.31 9.45
CA PHE A 217 0.92 6.51 10.83
C PHE A 217 0.53 5.19 11.51
N HIS A 218 1.38 4.68 12.39
CA HIS A 218 1.13 3.48 13.18
C HIS A 218 -0.07 3.63 14.13
N GLN A 219 -0.36 4.85 14.60
CA GLN A 219 -1.53 5.18 15.43
C GLN A 219 -2.87 4.85 14.76
N LEU A 220 -2.89 4.75 13.42
CA LEU A 220 -4.10 4.52 12.62
C LEU A 220 -4.34 3.04 12.29
N ALA A 221 -3.48 2.12 12.74
CA ALA A 221 -3.63 0.71 12.45
C ALA A 221 -3.30 -0.17 13.65
N TYR A 222 -4.06 -1.26 13.78
CA TYR A 222 -3.82 -2.33 14.73
C TYR A 222 -3.72 -3.64 13.98
N GLY A 223 -2.67 -4.42 14.24
CA GLY A 223 -2.42 -5.71 13.59
C GLY A 223 -2.48 -6.86 14.58
N SER A 224 -3.22 -7.91 14.25
CA SER A 224 -3.31 -9.11 15.10
C SER A 224 -3.23 -10.38 14.29
N LYS A 225 -2.55 -11.37 14.86
CA LYS A 225 -2.48 -12.77 14.41
C LYS A 225 -3.21 -13.70 15.39
N GLN A 226 -4.00 -13.15 16.31
CA GLN A 226 -4.94 -13.94 17.10
C GLN A 226 -6.12 -14.38 16.23
N THR A 227 -6.92 -15.33 16.74
CA THR A 227 -8.19 -15.67 16.12
C THR A 227 -9.06 -14.42 15.98
N LEU A 228 -9.59 -14.17 14.78
CA LEU A 228 -10.57 -13.11 14.56
C LEU A 228 -11.90 -13.52 15.18
N ASP A 229 -12.22 -12.94 16.34
CA ASP A 229 -13.48 -13.07 17.04
C ASP A 229 -13.92 -11.72 17.66
N ALA A 230 -15.09 -11.69 18.30
CA ALA A 230 -15.66 -10.48 18.87
C ALA A 230 -14.77 -9.86 19.96
N ALA A 231 -14.12 -10.68 20.80
CA ALA A 231 -13.30 -10.19 21.91
C ALA A 231 -11.98 -9.59 21.40
N ALA A 232 -11.33 -10.25 20.44
CA ALA A 232 -10.11 -9.75 19.83
C ALA A 232 -10.37 -8.46 19.03
N TYR A 233 -11.51 -8.39 18.33
CA TYR A 233 -11.92 -7.18 17.62
C TYR A 233 -12.24 -6.02 18.56
N GLU A 234 -12.94 -6.27 19.67
CA GLU A 234 -13.19 -5.26 20.71
C GLU A 234 -11.88 -4.70 21.26
N ALA A 235 -10.91 -5.56 21.59
CA ALA A 235 -9.60 -5.16 22.08
C ALA A 235 -8.85 -4.28 21.06
N ALA A 236 -8.91 -4.62 19.77
CA ALA A 236 -8.32 -3.81 18.69
C ALA A 236 -8.98 -2.42 18.58
N ARG A 237 -10.31 -2.36 18.63
CA ARG A 237 -11.05 -1.08 18.60
C ARG A 237 -10.72 -0.21 19.81
N LEU A 238 -10.62 -0.79 20.99
CA LEU A 238 -10.25 -0.08 22.21
C LEU A 238 -8.81 0.45 22.14
N ALA A 239 -7.86 -0.37 21.69
CA ALA A 239 -6.46 0.02 21.54
C ALA A 239 -6.30 1.24 20.63
N ILE A 240 -6.99 1.26 19.49
CA ILE A 240 -6.96 2.40 18.56
C ILE A 240 -7.68 3.63 19.12
N SER A 241 -8.88 3.47 19.68
CA SER A 241 -9.70 4.61 20.10
C SER A 241 -9.28 5.25 21.42
N GLY A 242 -8.57 4.52 22.27
CA GLY A 242 -8.11 4.96 23.60
C GLY A 242 -6.82 5.80 23.60
N GLN A 243 -6.41 6.36 22.47
CA GLN A 243 -5.17 7.13 22.34
C GLN A 243 -5.35 8.60 22.74
N PHE A 244 -4.31 9.18 23.33
CA PHE A 244 -4.24 10.60 23.69
C PHE A 244 -3.04 11.28 23.03
N ARG A 245 -3.17 12.60 22.85
CA ARG A 245 -2.09 13.50 22.43
C ARG A 245 -1.21 13.88 23.63
N PRO A 246 -0.04 14.50 23.40
CA PRO A 246 0.83 15.01 24.47
C PRO A 246 0.16 16.00 25.44
N ASP A 247 -0.93 16.66 25.02
CA ASP A 247 -1.70 17.59 25.85
C ASP A 247 -2.85 16.92 26.62
N GLY A 248 -2.95 15.58 26.60
CA GLY A 248 -4.00 14.81 27.24
C GLY A 248 -5.34 14.79 26.49
N SER A 249 -5.44 15.45 25.32
CA SER A 249 -6.65 15.41 24.51
C SER A 249 -6.76 14.09 23.71
N PRO A 250 -7.96 13.51 23.50
CA PRO A 250 -8.10 12.28 22.72
C PRO A 250 -7.65 12.46 21.27
N LEU A 251 -6.84 11.54 20.73
CA LEU A 251 -6.34 11.59 19.35
C LEU A 251 -7.48 11.50 18.31
N GLY A 252 -8.61 10.90 18.71
CA GLY A 252 -9.83 10.80 17.90
C GLY A 252 -9.69 9.83 16.73
N VAL A 253 -8.91 8.76 16.92
CA VAL A 253 -8.80 7.66 15.95
C VAL A 253 -9.94 6.68 16.18
N LYS A 254 -10.49 6.12 15.10
CA LYS A 254 -11.58 5.14 15.16
C LYS A 254 -11.34 3.99 14.20
N CYS A 255 -11.67 2.77 14.60
CA CYS A 255 -11.69 1.65 13.68
C CYS A 255 -12.84 1.84 12.67
N THR A 256 -12.50 2.31 11.48
CA THR A 256 -13.46 2.48 10.37
C THR A 256 -13.47 1.29 9.44
N HIS A 257 -12.37 0.54 9.36
CA HIS A 257 -12.23 -0.58 8.46
C HIS A 257 -11.64 -1.79 9.18
N LEU A 258 -12.14 -2.98 8.82
CA LEU A 258 -11.51 -4.26 9.12
C LEU A 258 -10.94 -4.82 7.82
N VAL A 259 -9.64 -5.05 7.81
CA VAL A 259 -8.89 -5.54 6.64
C VAL A 259 -8.45 -6.96 6.89
N VAL A 260 -8.81 -7.87 5.98
CA VAL A 260 -8.50 -9.31 6.10
C VAL A 260 -8.05 -9.91 4.77
N GLY A 261 -7.32 -11.01 4.83
CA GLY A 261 -7.14 -11.91 3.69
C GLY A 261 -8.30 -12.91 3.55
N PRO A 262 -8.36 -13.66 2.43
CA PRO A 262 -9.46 -14.58 2.14
C PRO A 262 -9.72 -15.63 3.23
N SER A 263 -8.68 -16.09 3.93
CA SER A 263 -8.81 -17.10 4.99
C SER A 263 -9.54 -16.60 6.26
N ASN A 264 -9.66 -15.29 6.45
CA ASN A 264 -10.41 -14.67 7.55
C ASN A 264 -11.76 -14.08 7.10
N GLU A 265 -12.10 -14.12 5.80
CA GLU A 265 -13.30 -13.48 5.24
C GLU A 265 -14.59 -13.95 5.93
N ALA A 266 -14.81 -15.27 6.05
CA ALA A 266 -16.03 -15.80 6.64
C ALA A 266 -16.25 -15.36 8.10
N LYS A 267 -15.15 -15.24 8.86
CA LYS A 267 -15.16 -14.73 10.24
C LYS A 267 -15.48 -13.24 10.26
N ALA A 268 -14.84 -12.46 9.38
CA ALA A 268 -15.04 -11.03 9.28
C ALA A 268 -16.49 -10.66 8.87
N ARG A 269 -17.07 -11.37 7.90
CA ARG A 269 -18.48 -11.20 7.51
C ARG A 269 -19.44 -11.57 8.63
N THR A 270 -19.16 -12.67 9.34
CA THR A 270 -19.95 -13.05 10.52
C THR A 270 -19.93 -11.97 11.60
N LEU A 271 -18.78 -11.30 11.77
CA LEU A 271 -18.60 -10.25 12.75
C LEU A 271 -19.25 -8.92 12.35
N LEU A 272 -19.14 -8.49 11.09
CA LEU A 272 -19.56 -7.14 10.66
C LEU A 272 -20.87 -7.08 9.89
N GLU A 273 -21.31 -8.17 9.26
CA GLU A 273 -22.43 -8.17 8.30
C GLU A 273 -23.64 -8.98 8.76
N LYS A 274 -23.50 -9.87 9.76
CA LYS A 274 -24.67 -10.54 10.34
C LYS A 274 -25.36 -9.66 11.36
N GLU A 275 -26.67 -9.51 11.23
CA GLU A 275 -27.50 -8.78 12.22
C GLU A 275 -27.71 -9.58 13.50
N ARG A 276 -27.79 -10.91 13.41
CA ARG A 276 -28.05 -11.82 14.53
C ARG A 276 -26.96 -12.86 14.68
N LEU A 277 -26.58 -13.13 15.92
CA LEU A 277 -25.67 -14.20 16.30
C LEU A 277 -26.38 -15.56 16.27
N ALA A 278 -25.61 -16.65 16.29
CA ALA A 278 -26.17 -18.02 16.22
C ALA A 278 -27.09 -18.38 17.41
N ASN A 279 -26.93 -17.69 18.54
CA ASN A 279 -27.78 -17.81 19.72
C ASN A 279 -29.05 -16.95 19.66
N GLY A 280 -29.28 -16.18 18.58
CA GLY A 280 -30.43 -15.30 18.39
C GLY A 280 -30.25 -13.87 18.92
N GLU A 281 -29.13 -13.56 19.57
CA GLU A 281 -28.85 -12.21 20.08
C GLU A 281 -28.51 -11.23 18.95
N ASP A 282 -28.72 -9.94 19.20
CA ASP A 282 -28.28 -8.86 18.31
C ASP A 282 -26.75 -8.81 18.24
N ASN A 283 -26.21 -8.74 17.03
CA ASN A 283 -24.79 -8.54 16.84
C ASN A 283 -24.43 -7.06 17.01
N ILE A 284 -23.80 -6.73 18.14
CA ILE A 284 -23.36 -5.36 18.45
C ILE A 284 -22.30 -4.82 17.50
N TRP A 285 -21.60 -5.70 16.76
CA TRP A 285 -20.53 -5.31 15.83
C TRP A 285 -21.03 -5.08 14.40
N HIS A 286 -22.31 -5.39 14.14
CA HIS A 286 -22.92 -5.20 12.83
C HIS A 286 -22.80 -3.74 12.36
N GLY A 287 -22.20 -3.54 11.17
CA GLY A 287 -22.02 -2.22 10.56
C GLY A 287 -21.03 -1.28 11.29
N THR A 288 -20.24 -1.78 12.24
CA THR A 288 -19.31 -0.94 13.02
C THR A 288 -18.01 -0.55 12.28
N ALA A 289 -17.71 -1.24 11.17
CA ALA A 289 -16.60 -0.97 10.26
C ALA A 289 -16.93 -1.51 8.86
N GLU A 290 -16.29 -0.93 7.84
CA GLU A 290 -16.31 -1.46 6.48
C GLU A 290 -15.32 -2.62 6.35
N LEU A 291 -15.74 -3.72 5.73
CA LEU A 291 -14.91 -4.89 5.50
C LEU A 291 -14.13 -4.75 4.19
N ILE A 292 -12.80 -4.80 4.25
CA ILE A 292 -11.94 -4.96 3.07
C ILE A 292 -11.35 -6.37 3.08
N VAL A 293 -11.67 -7.14 2.04
CA VAL A 293 -11.06 -8.44 1.78
C VAL A 293 -10.05 -8.27 0.65
N SER A 294 -8.76 -8.41 0.95
CA SER A 294 -7.70 -8.26 -0.05
C SER A 294 -7.06 -9.61 -0.39
N PRO A 295 -7.05 -10.03 -1.67
CA PRO A 295 -6.39 -11.27 -2.08
C PRO A 295 -4.87 -11.21 -1.90
N TRP A 296 -4.30 -10.01 -1.77
CA TRP A 296 -2.88 -9.79 -1.49
C TRP A 296 -2.45 -10.16 -0.07
N LEU A 297 -3.42 -10.49 0.80
CA LEU A 297 -3.20 -10.96 2.17
C LEU A 297 -3.48 -12.47 2.33
N ALA A 298 -3.55 -13.20 1.21
CA ALA A 298 -3.76 -14.65 1.18
C ALA A 298 -2.52 -15.45 1.62
#